data_AF-A0A950H0N3-F1
#
_entry.id   AF-A0A950H0N3-F1
#
_cell.length_a   1.000
_cell.length_b   1.000
_cell.length_c   1.000
_cell.angle_alpha   90.00
_cell.angle_beta   90.00
_cell.angle_gamma   90.00
#
_symmetry.space_group_name_H-M   'P 1'
#
loop_
_entity.id
_entity.type
_entity.pdbx_description
1 polymer ?
#
loop_
_entity_poly.entity_id
_entity_poly.type
_entity_poly.pdbx_seq_one_letter_code
_entity_poly.pdbx_strand_id
1 'polypeptide(L)'
;MPLLAAAATGCGGSFVANQTVHITWPSPLATVTVPFTASWTSTGHGHYRYAVFFDLLPIAPGHTMRDLANTNCKRVPTCYPSPTDLSGLGVYITSADSLAVQTLPVVVSVEGYYHPPLQTMTVVLFSGTGNTTSGHRVGDASWQIEFRGSNSLL
;
A
#
# COMPACT_ATOMS: atom_id res chain seq x y z
N MET A 1 27.95 49.15 16.28
CA MET A 1 27.49 47.79 16.62
C MET A 1 26.21 47.53 15.82
N PRO A 2 26.25 46.82 14.68
CA PRO A 2 25.06 46.54 13.90
C PRO A 2 24.32 45.30 14.42
N LEU A 3 22.98 45.39 14.38
CA LEU A 3 22.01 44.36 14.74
C LEU A 3 22.10 43.14 13.81
N LEU A 4 22.06 41.93 14.37
CA LEU A 4 21.65 40.72 13.64
C LEU A 4 20.19 40.39 14.01
N ALA A 5 19.29 40.63 13.06
CA ALA A 5 17.93 40.10 13.10
C ALA A 5 17.92 38.74 12.38
N ALA A 6 17.69 37.65 13.14
CA ALA A 6 17.47 36.33 12.57
C ALA A 6 15.98 36.20 12.20
N ALA A 7 15.66 36.29 10.92
CA ALA A 7 14.34 35.98 10.39
C ALA A 7 14.21 34.45 10.25
N ALA A 8 13.53 33.81 11.20
CA ALA A 8 13.10 32.43 11.09
C ALA A 8 11.85 32.37 10.18
N THR A 9 12.04 32.28 8.86
CA THR A 9 10.98 31.89 7.94
C THR A 9 10.80 30.37 8.02
N GLY A 10 10.11 29.91 9.06
CA GLY A 10 9.68 28.52 9.16
C GLY A 10 8.58 28.24 8.15
N CYS A 11 8.89 27.43 7.14
CA CYS A 11 7.96 26.98 6.10
C CYS A 11 6.70 26.34 6.69
N GLY A 12 5.58 27.06 6.64
CA GLY A 12 4.25 26.52 6.87
C GLY A 12 3.80 25.70 5.67
N GLY A 13 4.39 24.52 5.47
CA GLY A 13 3.83 23.51 4.57
C GLY A 13 2.59 22.94 5.25
N SER A 14 1.40 23.25 4.73
CA SER A 14 0.20 22.58 5.22
C SER A 14 0.25 21.13 4.75
N PHE A 15 0.27 20.20 5.71
CA PHE A 15 0.09 18.78 5.43
C PHE A 15 -1.37 18.57 5.03
N VAL A 16 -1.71 18.85 3.77
CA VAL A 16 -3.02 18.48 3.23
C VAL A 16 -2.99 16.97 3.04
N ALA A 17 -3.67 16.26 3.94
CA ALA A 17 -3.92 14.83 3.78
C ALA A 17 -4.54 14.62 2.40
N ASN A 18 -3.80 13.97 1.51
CA ASN A 18 -4.22 13.77 0.15
C ASN A 18 -5.34 12.71 0.12
N GLN A 19 -6.60 13.15 0.11
CA GLN A 19 -7.81 12.30 0.14
C GLN A 19 -8.15 11.66 -1.21
N THR A 20 -7.17 11.56 -2.10
CA THR A 20 -7.39 11.10 -3.47
C THR A 20 -7.80 9.63 -3.56
N VAL A 21 -7.41 8.82 -2.58
CA VAL A 21 -7.79 7.40 -2.48
C VAL A 21 -8.46 7.19 -1.12
N HIS A 22 -9.57 6.45 -1.10
CA HIS A 22 -10.29 6.15 0.13
C HIS A 22 -10.76 4.69 0.14
N ILE A 23 -10.32 3.92 1.14
CA ILE A 23 -10.75 2.53 1.29
C ILE A 23 -12.20 2.50 1.79
N THR A 24 -13.09 1.86 1.03
CA THR A 24 -14.51 1.73 1.36
C THR A 24 -14.82 0.40 2.04
N TRP A 25 -14.02 -0.63 1.77
CA TRP A 25 -14.15 -1.93 2.42
C TRP A 25 -12.81 -2.70 2.43
N PRO A 26 -12.43 -3.38 3.54
CA PRO A 26 -13.17 -3.51 4.79
C PRO A 26 -13.28 -2.19 5.57
N SER A 27 -14.26 -2.10 6.46
CA SER A 27 -14.32 -0.97 7.40
C SER A 27 -13.21 -1.12 8.47
N PRO A 28 -12.78 -0.01 9.09
CA PRO A 28 -11.79 -0.07 10.17
C PRO A 28 -12.19 -1.09 11.25
N LEU A 29 -11.25 -1.95 11.62
CA LEU A 29 -11.37 -3.03 12.61
C LEU A 29 -12.42 -4.11 12.28
N ALA A 30 -12.95 -4.14 11.05
CA ALA A 30 -13.87 -5.19 10.63
C ALA A 30 -13.23 -6.58 10.72
N THR A 31 -14.01 -7.58 11.07
CA THR A 31 -13.58 -8.99 10.98
C THR A 31 -13.97 -9.55 9.62
N VAL A 32 -12.99 -10.08 8.88
CA VAL A 32 -13.16 -10.64 7.55
C VAL A 32 -12.55 -12.04 7.47
N THR A 33 -13.19 -12.89 6.68
CA THR A 33 -12.69 -14.22 6.33
C THR A 33 -12.41 -14.23 4.84
N VAL A 34 -11.26 -14.77 4.43
CA VAL A 34 -11.01 -14.99 3.00
C VAL A 34 -11.86 -16.15 2.47
N PRO A 35 -12.32 -16.11 1.20
CA PRO A 35 -12.08 -15.05 0.23
C PRO A 35 -12.96 -13.82 0.46
N PHE A 36 -12.42 -12.64 0.16
CA PHE A 36 -13.17 -11.38 0.20
C PHE A 36 -12.76 -10.41 -0.92
N THR A 37 -13.51 -9.31 -1.09
CA THR A 37 -13.18 -8.26 -2.07
C THR A 37 -12.90 -6.93 -1.38
N ALA A 38 -11.63 -6.52 -1.33
CA ALA A 38 -11.26 -5.16 -0.90
C ALA A 38 -11.74 -4.14 -1.94
N SER A 39 -12.22 -2.98 -1.49
CA SER A 39 -12.75 -1.92 -2.36
C SER A 39 -12.31 -0.54 -1.88
N TRP A 40 -12.12 0.38 -2.82
CA TRP A 40 -11.80 1.78 -2.55
C TRP A 40 -12.47 2.69 -3.60
N THR A 41 -12.37 3.99 -3.40
CA THR A 41 -12.70 5.00 -4.41
C THR A 41 -11.48 5.87 -4.66
N SER A 42 -11.41 6.46 -5.85
CA SER A 42 -10.43 7.49 -6.16
C SER A 42 -11.04 8.66 -6.94
N THR A 43 -10.43 9.85 -6.82
CA THR A 43 -10.89 11.06 -7.50
C THR A 43 -9.79 11.63 -8.38
N GLY A 44 -10.07 11.95 -9.66
CA GLY A 44 -9.11 12.68 -10.51
C GLY A 44 -8.00 11.84 -11.17
N HIS A 45 -8.05 10.50 -11.11
CA HIS A 45 -6.95 9.62 -11.51
C HIS A 45 -7.34 8.45 -12.44
N GLY A 46 -8.18 8.70 -13.45
CA GLY A 46 -8.70 7.66 -14.37
C GLY A 46 -7.67 6.89 -15.22
N HIS A 47 -6.37 7.23 -15.13
CA HIS A 47 -5.28 6.54 -15.82
C HIS A 47 -4.28 5.86 -14.89
N TYR A 48 -4.46 5.99 -13.57
CA TYR A 48 -3.55 5.40 -12.60
C TYR A 48 -4.02 4.01 -12.21
N ARG A 49 -3.07 3.22 -11.74
CA ARG A 49 -3.31 1.93 -11.10
C ARG A 49 -3.20 2.09 -9.59
N TYR A 50 -3.50 1.01 -8.89
CA TYR A 50 -3.37 0.90 -7.45
C TYR A 50 -2.36 -0.16 -7.10
N ALA A 51 -1.53 0.15 -6.13
CA ALA A 51 -0.76 -0.87 -5.41
C ALA A 51 -1.36 -1.03 -4.01
N VAL A 52 -1.71 -2.26 -3.68
CA VAL A 52 -2.33 -2.66 -2.41
C VAL A 52 -1.32 -3.47 -1.63
N PHE A 53 -1.05 -3.05 -0.39
CA PHE A 53 -0.08 -3.66 0.51
C PHE A 53 -0.81 -4.22 1.72
N PHE A 54 -0.57 -5.49 2.03
CA PHE A 54 -1.05 -6.15 3.24
C PHE A 54 0.13 -6.41 4.18
N ASP A 55 0.04 -5.92 5.41
CA ASP A 55 1.03 -6.08 6.48
C ASP A 55 2.47 -5.68 6.08
N LEU A 56 2.58 -4.79 5.11
CA LEU A 56 3.82 -4.26 4.58
C LEU A 56 3.72 -2.75 4.40
N LEU A 57 4.79 -2.02 4.74
CA LEU A 57 4.87 -0.60 4.46
C LEU A 57 4.91 -0.35 2.95
N PRO A 58 4.18 0.65 2.43
CA PRO A 58 4.23 0.98 1.01
C PRO A 58 5.61 1.50 0.63
N ILE A 59 6.00 1.28 -0.63
CA ILE A 59 7.18 1.92 -1.23
C ILE A 59 7.06 3.45 -1.13
N ALA A 60 8.18 4.17 -1.08
CA ALA A 60 8.18 5.63 -0.98
C ALA A 60 7.58 6.30 -2.24
N PRO A 61 7.02 7.52 -2.13
CA PRO A 61 6.62 8.32 -3.29
C PRO A 61 7.75 8.46 -4.31
N GLY A 62 7.45 8.30 -5.60
CA GLY A 62 8.44 8.34 -6.69
C GLY A 62 9.30 7.08 -6.83
N HIS A 63 9.22 6.13 -5.89
CA HIS A 63 9.94 4.86 -5.96
C HIS A 63 9.16 3.78 -6.71
N THR A 64 9.85 2.72 -7.10
CA THR A 64 9.30 1.63 -7.93
C THR A 64 9.17 0.33 -7.13
N MET A 65 8.46 -0.66 -7.67
CA MET A 65 8.37 -2.00 -7.06
C MET A 65 9.73 -2.71 -6.94
N ARG A 66 10.77 -2.22 -7.61
CA ARG A 66 12.15 -2.70 -7.43
C ARG A 66 12.62 -2.62 -5.97
N ASP A 67 12.08 -1.70 -5.19
CA ASP A 67 12.42 -1.56 -3.76
C ASP A 67 12.05 -2.80 -2.95
N LEU A 68 11.05 -3.56 -3.42
CA LEU A 68 10.61 -4.83 -2.84
C LEU A 68 11.35 -6.04 -3.42
N ALA A 69 12.18 -5.85 -4.44
CA ALA A 69 12.88 -6.94 -5.09
C ALA A 69 13.97 -7.54 -4.18
N ASN A 70 14.27 -8.81 -4.39
CA ASN A 70 15.40 -9.47 -3.74
C ASN A 70 16.76 -8.88 -4.18
N THR A 71 17.82 -9.17 -3.42
CA THR A 71 19.16 -8.61 -3.65
C THR A 71 19.71 -8.94 -5.05
N ASN A 72 19.45 -10.14 -5.57
CA ASN A 72 19.93 -10.55 -6.89
C ASN A 72 19.27 -9.73 -7.99
N CYS A 73 17.95 -9.53 -7.90
CA CYS A 73 17.20 -8.68 -8.83
C CYS A 73 17.65 -7.21 -8.73
N LYS A 74 17.89 -6.70 -7.51
CA LYS A 74 18.39 -5.34 -7.28
C LYS A 74 19.76 -5.06 -7.92
N ARG A 75 20.55 -6.08 -8.29
CA ARG A 75 21.83 -5.91 -9.01
C ARG A 75 21.65 -5.65 -10.51
N VAL A 76 20.52 -6.03 -11.10
CA VAL A 76 20.24 -5.87 -12.54
C VAL A 76 19.29 -4.71 -12.74
N PRO A 77 19.68 -3.56 -13.33
CA PRO A 77 18.87 -2.32 -13.39
C PRO A 77 17.45 -2.48 -13.96
N THR A 78 17.24 -3.45 -14.84
CA THR A 78 15.94 -3.71 -15.50
C THR A 78 15.12 -4.80 -14.83
N CYS A 79 15.62 -5.40 -13.76
CA CYS A 79 14.88 -6.41 -13.01
C CYS A 79 13.86 -5.77 -12.07
N TYR A 80 12.61 -6.22 -12.20
CA TYR A 80 11.49 -5.88 -11.33
C TYR A 80 10.88 -7.17 -10.79
N PRO A 81 10.31 -7.18 -9.57
CA PRO A 81 9.65 -8.37 -9.06
C PRO A 81 8.47 -8.72 -9.96
N SER A 82 8.21 -10.01 -10.15
CA SER A 82 7.01 -10.46 -10.86
C SER A 82 5.76 -10.26 -10.01
N PRO A 83 4.54 -10.27 -10.60
CA PRO A 83 3.30 -10.28 -9.82
C PRO A 83 3.24 -11.42 -8.79
N THR A 84 3.80 -12.59 -9.11
CA THR A 84 3.88 -13.72 -8.19
C THR A 84 4.79 -13.41 -7.01
N ASP A 85 5.98 -12.84 -7.25
CA ASP A 85 6.90 -12.43 -6.18
C ASP A 85 6.23 -11.40 -5.24
N LEU A 86 5.54 -10.42 -5.82
CA LEU A 86 4.81 -9.40 -5.05
C LEU A 86 3.67 -10.00 -4.22
N SER A 87 2.87 -10.90 -4.78
CA SER A 87 1.77 -11.54 -4.06
C SER A 87 2.26 -12.36 -2.86
N GLY A 88 3.45 -12.97 -2.95
CA GLY A 88 4.10 -13.65 -1.82
C GLY A 88 4.52 -12.70 -0.69
N LEU A 89 4.67 -11.41 -0.99
CA LEU A 89 4.94 -10.34 -0.02
C LEU A 89 3.67 -9.61 0.44
N GLY A 90 2.48 -10.06 0.02
CA GLY A 90 1.22 -9.36 0.31
C GLY A 90 1.03 -8.08 -0.49
N VAL A 91 1.67 -7.96 -1.67
CA VAL A 91 1.57 -6.79 -2.55
C VAL A 91 0.87 -7.15 -3.85
N TYR A 92 -0.12 -6.35 -4.21
CA TYR A 92 -0.96 -6.56 -5.41
C TYR A 92 -1.03 -5.27 -6.21
N ILE A 93 -1.08 -5.40 -7.54
CA ILE A 93 -1.26 -4.25 -8.43
C ILE A 93 -2.48 -4.47 -9.30
N THR A 94 -3.40 -3.52 -9.32
CA THR A 94 -4.67 -3.60 -10.07
C THR A 94 -5.00 -2.25 -10.70
N SER A 95 -5.72 -2.27 -11.81
CA SER A 95 -6.34 -1.07 -12.40
C SER A 95 -7.78 -0.87 -11.95
N ALA A 96 -8.38 -1.87 -11.31
CA ALA A 96 -9.73 -1.76 -10.76
C ALA A 96 -9.69 -1.13 -9.37
N ASP A 97 -10.81 -0.50 -8.98
CA ASP A 97 -11.01 0.05 -7.64
C ASP A 97 -11.34 -1.04 -6.59
N SER A 98 -11.02 -2.29 -6.91
CA SER A 98 -11.23 -3.44 -6.07
C SER A 98 -10.19 -4.54 -6.31
N LEU A 99 -10.03 -5.41 -5.32
CA LEU A 99 -9.12 -6.54 -5.34
C LEU A 99 -9.76 -7.74 -4.66
N ALA A 100 -9.85 -8.86 -5.38
CA ALA A 100 -10.23 -10.14 -4.81
C ALA A 100 -9.05 -10.72 -4.00
N VAL A 101 -9.23 -10.83 -2.69
CA VAL A 101 -8.24 -11.34 -1.75
C VAL A 101 -8.61 -12.79 -1.42
N GLN A 102 -7.76 -13.71 -1.89
CA GLN A 102 -7.96 -15.16 -1.72
C GLN A 102 -7.25 -15.69 -0.48
N THR A 103 -6.12 -15.07 -0.14
CA THR A 103 -5.29 -15.45 0.99
C THR A 103 -4.75 -14.17 1.64
N LEU A 104 -4.53 -14.23 2.94
CA LEU A 104 -3.81 -13.18 3.67
C LEU A 104 -2.45 -13.71 4.11
N PRO A 105 -1.41 -12.85 4.17
CA PRO A 105 -0.17 -13.18 4.83
C PRO A 105 -0.44 -13.73 6.23
N VAL A 106 0.26 -14.80 6.60
CA VAL A 106 0.12 -15.36 7.95
C VAL A 106 0.87 -14.46 8.92
N VAL A 107 0.14 -13.64 9.66
CA VAL A 107 0.68 -12.89 10.79
C VAL A 107 0.66 -13.80 12.01
N VAL A 108 1.83 -14.20 12.49
CA VAL A 108 1.95 -14.93 13.76
C VAL A 108 1.72 -13.96 14.91
N SER A 109 0.53 -13.97 15.53
CA SER A 109 0.29 -13.20 16.76
C SER A 109 0.84 -13.95 17.97
N VAL A 110 1.50 -13.21 18.86
CA VAL A 110 1.98 -13.73 20.16
C VAL A 110 0.82 -13.90 21.16
N GLU A 111 -0.27 -13.18 20.93
CA GLU A 111 -1.55 -13.33 21.62
C GLU A 111 -2.31 -14.47 20.93
N GLY A 112 -2.51 -15.58 21.65
CA GLY A 112 -2.95 -16.86 21.09
C GLY A 112 -4.29 -16.86 20.34
N TYR A 113 -4.66 -18.06 19.86
CA TYR A 113 -5.78 -18.47 18.99
C TYR A 113 -7.16 -17.78 19.11
N TYR A 114 -7.42 -16.92 20.09
CA TYR A 114 -8.73 -16.35 20.38
C TYR A 114 -9.09 -15.08 19.61
N HIS A 115 -8.12 -14.38 19.00
CA HIS A 115 -8.40 -13.19 18.20
C HIS A 115 -7.73 -13.28 16.84
N PRO A 116 -8.45 -13.06 15.72
CA PRO A 116 -7.81 -12.94 14.42
C PRO A 116 -6.78 -11.81 14.48
N PRO A 117 -5.57 -12.02 13.91
CA PRO A 117 -4.52 -11.02 13.95
C PRO A 117 -5.00 -9.73 13.30
N LEU A 118 -4.58 -8.60 13.89
CA LEU A 118 -4.79 -7.30 13.28
C LEU A 118 -3.89 -7.21 12.05
N GLN A 119 -4.50 -6.93 10.91
CA GLN A 119 -3.83 -6.74 9.63
C GLN A 119 -3.98 -5.31 9.16
N THR A 120 -2.98 -4.84 8.45
CA THR A 120 -2.97 -3.53 7.81
C THR A 120 -3.18 -3.69 6.31
N MET A 121 -4.11 -2.92 5.74
CA MET A 121 -4.19 -2.72 4.29
C MET A 121 -3.87 -1.27 3.95
N THR A 122 -2.92 -1.07 3.03
CA THR A 122 -2.60 0.25 2.48
C THR A 122 -2.80 0.27 0.98
N VAL A 123 -3.54 1.24 0.46
CA VAL A 123 -3.73 1.46 -0.97
C VAL A 123 -3.01 2.76 -1.37
N VAL A 124 -2.19 2.70 -2.42
CA VAL A 124 -1.50 3.86 -2.99
C VAL A 124 -1.76 3.95 -4.49
N LEU A 125 -1.61 5.16 -5.05
CA LEU A 125 -1.61 5.35 -6.50
C LEU A 125 -0.28 4.88 -7.10
N PHE A 126 -0.36 4.24 -8.27
CA PHE A 126 0.78 3.70 -9.00
C PHE A 126 0.69 4.05 -10.48
N SER A 127 1.75 4.64 -11.04
CA SER A 127 1.84 4.94 -12.47
C SER A 127 2.40 3.72 -13.20
N GLY A 128 1.58 3.01 -13.94
CA GLY A 128 2.00 1.87 -14.75
C GLY A 128 0.88 1.45 -15.67
N THR A 129 1.16 0.59 -16.64
CA THR A 129 0.15 0.09 -17.60
C THR A 129 -0.05 -1.41 -17.44
N GLY A 130 -1.23 -1.92 -17.83
CA GLY A 130 -1.52 -3.36 -17.80
C GLY A 130 -1.39 -4.00 -16.42
N ASN A 131 -0.78 -5.19 -16.33
CA ASN A 131 -0.46 -5.86 -15.06
C ASN A 131 1.04 -5.85 -14.74
N THR A 132 1.78 -4.85 -15.23
CA THR A 132 3.24 -4.80 -15.06
C THR A 132 3.62 -4.28 -13.67
N THR A 133 4.83 -4.60 -13.23
CA THR A 133 5.43 -4.04 -12.00
C THR A 133 6.38 -2.87 -12.30
N SER A 134 6.55 -2.56 -13.59
CA SER A 134 7.20 -1.34 -14.07
C SER A 134 6.30 -0.13 -13.80
N GLY A 135 6.86 0.87 -13.14
CA GLY A 135 6.11 2.03 -12.67
C GLY A 135 6.65 2.59 -11.37
N HIS A 136 6.00 3.63 -10.85
CA HIS A 136 6.34 4.22 -9.56
C HIS A 136 5.10 4.61 -8.76
N ARG A 137 5.26 4.71 -7.43
CA ARG A 137 4.23 5.28 -6.56
C ARG A 137 4.05 6.77 -6.87
N VAL A 138 2.81 7.19 -7.04
CA VAL A 138 2.47 8.56 -7.44
C VAL A 138 2.12 9.40 -6.22
N GLY A 139 2.98 10.39 -5.95
CA GLY A 139 2.79 11.34 -4.87
C GLY A 139 2.60 10.70 -3.49
N ASP A 140 2.05 11.51 -2.59
CA ASP A 140 1.82 11.11 -1.19
C ASP A 140 0.44 10.49 -0.96
N ALA A 141 -0.35 10.30 -2.03
CA ALA A 141 -1.68 9.70 -1.94
C ALA A 141 -1.59 8.24 -1.46
N SER A 142 -1.96 8.04 -0.20
CA SER A 142 -2.08 6.72 0.42
C SER A 142 -3.22 6.71 1.42
N TRP A 143 -3.96 5.61 1.45
CA TRP A 143 -4.96 5.37 2.48
C TRP A 143 -4.66 4.04 3.17
N GLN A 144 -4.68 4.04 4.50
CA GLN A 144 -4.39 2.87 5.32
C GLN A 144 -5.58 2.58 6.22
N ILE A 145 -5.87 1.29 6.40
CA ILE A 145 -6.80 0.81 7.42
C ILE A 145 -6.21 -0.40 8.14
N GLU A 146 -6.73 -0.66 9.33
CA GLU A 146 -6.52 -1.90 10.06
C GLU A 146 -7.81 -2.72 10.08
N PHE A 147 -7.72 -4.04 10.00
CA PHE A 147 -8.85 -4.96 10.04
C PHE A 147 -8.41 -6.30 10.64
N ARG A 148 -9.36 -7.17 11.01
CA ARG A 148 -9.09 -8.49 11.58
C ARG A 148 -9.32 -9.55 10.52
N GLY A 149 -8.26 -10.18 10.04
CA GLY A 149 -8.32 -11.15 8.94
C GLY A 149 -8.06 -12.58 9.41
N SER A 150 -8.87 -13.53 8.97
CA SER A 150 -8.60 -14.96 9.12
C SER A 150 -8.62 -15.70 7.79
N ASN A 151 -7.65 -16.59 7.59
CA ASN A 151 -7.71 -17.57 6.52
C ASN A 151 -8.80 -18.60 6.85
N SER A 152 -9.66 -18.96 5.90
CA SER A 152 -10.65 -20.02 6.12
C SER A 152 -9.89 -21.32 6.40
N LEU A 153 -10.03 -21.84 7.62
CA LEU A 153 -9.56 -23.16 7.97
C LEU A 153 -10.42 -24.15 7.17
N LEU A 154 -9.83 -24.81 6.19
CA LEU A 154 -10.38 -26.04 5.62
C LEU A 154 -10.18 -27.17 6.62
#